data_AF-A0A9W6Z2B1-F1
#
_entry.id   AF-A0A9W6Z2B1-F1
#
_cell.length_a   1.000
_cell.length_b   1.000
_cell.length_c   1.000
_cell.angle_alpha   90.00
_cell.angle_beta   90.00
_cell.angle_gamma   90.00
#
_symmetry.space_group_name_H-M   'P 1'
#
loop_
_entity.id
_entity.type
_entity.pdbx_description
1 polymer ?
#
loop_
_entity_poly.entity_id
_entity_poly.type
_entity_poly.pdbx_seq_one_letter_code
_entity_poly.pdbx_strand_id
1 'polypeptide(L)'
;MRCGSHALNLLVLKLFQVDCFQNIFADASFVIHLFSKGHALYKKLSESTDEYVKVMGMGGATRFSSQISALEVLSHNAEAIKHFQPDQTNWTPRKKQNYKRVLGESSSFWIDVEVLLQIFRPLKQIITKSESTTYRMCDFFSDFVVVSKSMIMSASSNSLTRFFFKEMTDVIG
;
A
#
# COMPACT_ATOMS: atom_id res chain seq x y z
N MET A 1 -12.51 6.24 -26.56
CA MET A 1 -11.07 6.29 -26.19
C MET A 1 -10.98 6.09 -24.68
N ARG A 2 -10.29 5.06 -24.19
CA ARG A 2 -10.09 4.89 -22.73
C ARG A 2 -9.10 5.97 -22.28
N CYS A 3 -9.45 6.80 -21.29
CA CYS A 3 -8.49 7.78 -20.77
C CYS A 3 -7.34 7.06 -20.03
N GLY A 4 -6.14 7.65 -20.02
CA GLY A 4 -4.96 7.07 -19.35
C GLY A 4 -5.23 6.73 -17.88
N SER A 5 -5.99 7.57 -17.18
CA SER A 5 -6.47 7.33 -15.82
C SER A 5 -7.32 6.07 -15.68
N HIS A 6 -8.15 5.75 -16.67
CA HIS A 6 -8.95 4.53 -16.67
C HIS A 6 -8.08 3.28 -16.85
N ALA A 7 -7.07 3.34 -17.73
CA ALA A 7 -6.11 2.24 -17.89
C ALA A 7 -5.30 2.03 -16.61
N LEU A 8 -4.86 3.12 -15.95
CA LEU A 8 -4.14 3.07 -14.69
C LEU A 8 -5.00 2.49 -13.55
N ASN A 9 -6.28 2.86 -13.50
CA ASN A 9 -7.24 2.28 -12.54
C ASN A 9 -7.44 0.77 -12.78
N LEU A 10 -7.52 0.33 -14.03
CA LEU A 10 -7.63 -1.11 -14.36
C LEU A 10 -6.35 -1.86 -13.96
N LEU A 11 -5.17 -1.27 -14.19
CA LEU A 11 -3.90 -1.83 -13.72
C LEU A 11 -3.91 -1.98 -12.20
N VAL A 12 -4.25 -0.93 -11.46
CA VAL A 12 -4.34 -0.97 -9.99
C VAL A 12 -5.29 -2.06 -9.50
N LEU A 13 -6.47 -2.20 -10.12
CA LEU A 13 -7.43 -3.24 -9.77
C LEU A 13 -6.86 -4.64 -9.99
N LYS A 14 -6.13 -4.87 -11.09
CA LYS A 14 -5.45 -6.15 -11.34
C LYS A 14 -4.34 -6.42 -10.35
N LEU A 15 -3.55 -5.42 -10.00
CA LEU A 15 -2.49 -5.58 -9.00
C LEU A 15 -3.07 -5.98 -7.63
N PHE A 16 -4.21 -5.43 -7.23
CA PHE A 16 -4.89 -5.88 -6.00
C PHE A 16 -5.41 -7.32 -6.04
N GLN A 17 -5.49 -7.95 -7.21
CA GLN A 17 -5.87 -9.36 -7.34
C GLN A 17 -4.65 -10.29 -7.17
N VAL A 18 -3.44 -9.75 -7.12
CA VAL A 18 -2.22 -10.53 -6.95
C VAL A 18 -2.10 -11.01 -5.50
N ASP A 19 -1.95 -12.32 -5.31
CA ASP A 19 -1.90 -12.96 -3.99
C ASP A 19 -0.85 -12.34 -3.05
N CYS A 20 0.34 -12.00 -3.57
CA CYS A 20 1.40 -11.43 -2.74
C CYS A 20 1.00 -10.05 -2.18
N PHE A 21 0.31 -9.21 -2.97
CA PHE A 21 -0.16 -7.92 -2.49
C PHE A 21 -1.33 -8.07 -1.54
N GLN A 22 -2.28 -8.98 -1.82
CA GLN A 22 -3.39 -9.27 -0.91
C GLN A 22 -2.89 -9.71 0.47
N ASN A 23 -1.86 -10.55 0.51
CA ASN A 23 -1.25 -10.99 1.77
C ASN A 23 -0.65 -9.82 2.55
N ILE A 24 0.07 -8.91 1.88
CA ILE A 24 0.63 -7.70 2.53
C ILE A 24 -0.50 -6.81 3.07
N PHE A 25 -1.57 -6.59 2.30
CA PHE A 25 -2.72 -5.78 2.76
C PHE A 25 -3.49 -6.44 3.91
N ALA A 26 -3.63 -7.76 3.92
CA ALA A 26 -4.23 -8.50 5.02
C ALA A 26 -3.37 -8.36 6.31
N ASP A 27 -2.06 -8.42 6.17
CA ASP A 27 -1.11 -8.28 7.28
C ASP A 27 -1.06 -6.84 7.82
N ALA A 28 -1.08 -5.85 6.94
CA ALA A 28 -1.24 -4.45 7.29
C ALA A 28 -2.55 -4.21 8.04
N SER A 29 -3.65 -4.78 7.55
CA SER A 29 -4.96 -4.70 8.22
C SER A 29 -4.91 -5.31 9.62
N PHE A 30 -4.22 -6.45 9.79
CA PHE A 30 -4.03 -7.08 11.09
C PHE A 30 -3.28 -6.16 12.07
N VAL A 31 -2.19 -5.53 11.64
CA VAL A 31 -1.44 -4.56 12.47
C VAL A 31 -2.34 -3.39 12.86
N ILE A 32 -3.04 -2.77 11.92
CA ILE A 32 -3.93 -1.65 12.21
C ILE A 32 -5.02 -2.05 13.23
N HIS A 33 -5.61 -3.24 13.10
CA HIS A 33 -6.60 -3.76 14.05
C HIS A 33 -5.99 -4.07 15.43
N LEU A 34 -4.72 -4.47 15.48
CA LEU A 34 -4.02 -4.71 16.74
C LEU A 34 -3.81 -3.39 17.51
N PHE A 35 -3.47 -2.31 16.81
CA PHE A 35 -3.17 -1.00 17.41
C PHE A 35 -4.40 -0.17 17.72
N SER A 36 -5.47 -0.26 16.91
CA SER A 36 -6.74 0.39 17.23
C SER A 36 -7.35 -0.09 18.56
N LYS A 37 -7.06 -1.34 18.97
CA LYS A 37 -7.48 -1.90 20.27
C LYS A 37 -6.52 -1.59 21.42
N GLY A 38 -5.27 -1.21 21.12
CA GLY A 38 -4.28 -0.80 22.10
C GLY A 38 -4.35 0.71 22.32
N HIS A 39 -5.16 1.17 23.29
CA HIS A 39 -5.35 2.59 23.60
C HIS A 39 -4.06 3.42 23.84
N ALA A 40 -2.90 2.79 24.02
CA ALA A 40 -1.63 3.45 24.33
C ALA A 40 -1.01 4.27 23.17
N LEU A 41 -1.30 3.91 21.92
CA LEU A 41 -0.74 4.57 20.73
C LEU A 41 -1.78 5.33 19.90
N TYR A 42 -3.07 5.14 20.22
CA TYR A 42 -4.20 5.78 19.54
C TYR A 42 -4.09 7.30 19.55
N LYS A 43 -3.54 7.93 20.60
CA LYS A 43 -3.45 9.41 20.64
C LYS A 43 -2.36 10.00 19.72
N LYS A 44 -1.32 9.23 19.37
CA LYS A 44 -0.26 9.64 18.41
C LYS A 44 -0.58 9.22 16.98
N LEU A 45 -1.32 8.13 16.81
CA LEU A 45 -1.79 7.65 15.52
C LEU A 45 -3.12 8.29 15.08
N SER A 46 -4.05 8.67 15.99
CA SER A 46 -5.40 9.15 15.64
C SER A 46 -5.39 10.44 14.85
N GLU A 47 -4.43 11.33 15.10
CA GLU A 47 -4.27 12.55 14.29
C GLU A 47 -3.94 12.25 12.82
N SER A 48 -3.37 11.08 12.50
CA SER A 48 -3.17 10.59 11.11
C SER A 48 -4.12 9.46 10.68
N THR A 49 -4.89 8.85 11.60
CA THR A 49 -5.82 7.74 11.31
C THR A 49 -7.29 8.16 11.26
N ASP A 50 -7.67 9.34 11.76
CA ASP A 50 -9.01 9.89 11.53
C ASP A 50 -9.27 10.21 10.05
N GLU A 51 -8.21 10.48 9.28
CA GLU A 51 -8.26 10.55 7.82
C GLU A 51 -8.45 9.16 7.19
N TYR A 52 -7.99 8.09 7.84
CA TYR A 52 -8.08 6.71 7.35
C TYR A 52 -9.47 6.07 7.55
N VAL A 53 -10.11 6.24 8.71
CA VAL A 53 -11.44 5.66 8.99
C VAL A 53 -12.52 6.27 8.08
N LYS A 54 -12.34 7.52 7.65
CA LYS A 54 -13.25 8.22 6.74
C LYS A 54 -13.20 7.73 5.29
N VAL A 55 -12.07 7.16 4.84
CA VAL A 55 -11.80 6.90 3.41
C VAL A 55 -12.16 5.46 2.98
N MET A 56 -12.36 4.54 3.92
CA MET A 56 -12.82 3.16 3.65
C MET A 56 -14.25 3.06 3.06
N GLY A 57 -14.94 4.18 2.85
CA GLY A 57 -16.34 4.24 2.41
C GLY A 57 -16.63 4.74 0.98
N MET A 58 -15.65 5.09 0.14
CA MET A 58 -15.95 5.64 -1.20
C MET A 58 -15.06 5.05 -2.33
N GLY A 59 -15.64 4.93 -3.54
CA GLY A 59 -15.05 4.91 -4.89
C GLY A 59 -13.75 4.12 -5.20
N GLY A 60 -13.65 3.55 -6.41
CA GLY A 60 -12.49 2.73 -6.84
C GLY A 60 -11.11 3.42 -6.76
N ALA A 61 -11.02 4.73 -7.02
CA ALA A 61 -9.78 5.51 -6.82
C ALA A 61 -9.53 5.83 -5.33
N THR A 62 -10.60 6.03 -4.56
CA THR A 62 -10.57 6.32 -3.13
C THR A 62 -10.15 5.08 -2.32
N ARG A 63 -10.52 3.87 -2.74
CA ARG A 63 -10.08 2.59 -2.14
C ARG A 63 -8.59 2.33 -2.35
N PHE A 64 -8.07 2.55 -3.56
CA PHE A 64 -6.61 2.46 -3.80
C PHE A 64 -5.86 3.46 -2.94
N SER A 65 -6.26 4.74 -3.02
CA SER A 65 -5.59 5.82 -2.29
C SER A 65 -5.57 5.56 -0.78
N SER A 66 -6.68 5.12 -0.18
CA SER A 66 -6.70 4.80 1.27
C SER A 66 -5.87 3.58 1.64
N GLN A 67 -5.87 2.52 0.83
CA GLN A 67 -5.02 1.35 1.11
C GLN A 67 -3.54 1.72 1.07
N ILE A 68 -3.13 2.58 0.14
CA ILE A 68 -1.76 3.09 0.10
C ILE A 68 -1.48 4.02 1.27
N SER A 69 -2.37 4.96 1.60
CA SER A 69 -2.24 5.82 2.79
C SER A 69 -2.08 5.00 4.08
N ALA A 70 -2.80 3.88 4.20
CA ALA A 70 -2.69 2.99 5.36
C ALA A 70 -1.29 2.39 5.49
N LEU A 71 -0.72 1.94 4.38
CA LEU A 71 0.65 1.45 4.34
C LEU A 71 1.66 2.56 4.62
N GLU A 72 1.42 3.78 4.13
CA GLU A 72 2.25 4.94 4.45
C GLU A 72 2.26 5.21 5.95
N VAL A 73 1.10 5.20 6.61
CA VAL A 73 1.01 5.38 8.06
C VAL A 73 1.75 4.28 8.81
N LEU A 74 1.61 3.02 8.39
CA LEU A 74 2.34 1.90 8.97
C LEU A 74 3.86 2.06 8.81
N SER A 75 4.32 2.38 7.62
CA SER A 75 5.73 2.63 7.28
C SER A 75 6.33 3.75 8.14
N HIS A 76 5.67 4.91 8.22
CA HIS A 76 6.14 6.05 9.03
C HIS A 76 6.21 5.74 10.52
N ASN A 77 5.37 4.83 11.01
CA ASN A 77 5.32 4.44 12.41
C ASN A 77 5.97 3.08 12.68
N ALA A 78 6.70 2.50 11.72
CA ALA A 78 7.17 1.12 11.78
C ALA A 78 7.98 0.83 13.05
N GLU A 79 8.88 1.72 13.45
CA GLU A 79 9.69 1.53 14.66
C GLU A 79 8.84 1.54 15.93
N ALA A 80 7.93 2.50 16.08
CA ALA A 80 7.02 2.55 17.22
C ALA A 80 6.12 1.29 17.28
N ILE A 81 5.70 0.79 16.12
CA ILE A 81 4.88 -0.41 16.00
C ILE A 81 5.67 -1.67 16.36
N LYS A 82 6.93 -1.80 15.91
CA LYS A 82 7.79 -2.96 16.23
C LYS A 82 8.10 -3.06 17.73
N HIS A 83 8.17 -1.94 18.42
CA HIS A 83 8.45 -1.90 19.87
C HIS A 83 7.20 -2.09 20.74
N PHE A 84 6.01 -2.13 20.13
CA PHE A 84 4.77 -2.36 20.84
C PHE A 84 4.64 -3.82 21.29
N GLN A 85 4.47 -4.02 22.59
CA GLN A 85 4.22 -5.33 23.17
C GLN A 85 2.78 -5.40 23.69
N PRO A 86 1.83 -5.97 22.91
CA PRO A 86 0.46 -6.14 23.37
C PRO A 86 0.35 -7.27 24.39
N ASP A 87 -0.66 -7.19 25.27
CA ASP A 87 -1.06 -8.33 26.09
C ASP A 87 -1.57 -9.49 25.22
N GLN A 88 -0.91 -10.64 25.34
CA GLN A 88 -1.15 -11.85 24.54
C GLN A 88 -1.90 -12.96 25.31
N THR A 89 -2.30 -12.71 26.55
CA THR A 89 -2.86 -13.72 27.47
C THR A 89 -4.06 -14.46 26.86
N ASN A 90 -4.92 -13.75 26.13
CA ASN A 90 -6.15 -14.30 25.52
C ASN A 90 -6.06 -14.49 24.00
N TRP A 91 -4.86 -14.58 23.42
CA TRP A 91 -4.72 -14.72 21.98
C TRP A 91 -4.92 -16.15 21.51
N THR A 92 -5.72 -16.32 20.46
CA THR A 92 -5.82 -17.58 19.73
C THR A 92 -4.48 -17.96 19.09
N PRO A 93 -4.21 -19.25 18.85
CA PRO A 93 -2.98 -19.69 18.17
C PRO A 93 -2.76 -18.99 16.82
N ARG A 94 -3.83 -18.82 16.04
CA ARG A 94 -3.81 -18.09 14.77
C ARG A 94 -3.37 -16.63 14.93
N LYS A 95 -3.86 -15.93 15.96
CA LYS A 95 -3.47 -14.54 16.24
C LYS A 95 -2.00 -14.42 16.62
N LYS A 96 -1.47 -15.37 17.41
CA LYS A 96 -0.04 -15.44 17.76
C LYS A 96 0.84 -15.70 16.54
N GLN A 97 0.41 -16.59 15.65
CA GLN A 97 1.13 -16.87 14.40
C GLN A 97 1.18 -15.64 13.49
N ASN A 98 0.05 -14.95 13.30
CA ASN A 98 -0.01 -13.71 12.52
C ASN A 98 0.88 -12.62 13.12
N TYR A 99 0.89 -12.47 14.45
CA TYR A 99 1.79 -11.54 15.11
C TYR A 99 3.26 -11.85 14.83
N LYS A 100 3.69 -13.11 14.98
CA LYS A 100 5.07 -13.52 14.67
C LYS A 100 5.43 -13.28 13.21
N ARG A 101 4.51 -13.55 12.29
CA ARG A 101 4.72 -13.32 10.85
C ARG A 101 4.97 -11.85 10.53
N VAL A 102 4.26 -10.94 11.19
CA VAL A 102 4.23 -9.51 10.82
C VAL A 102 5.15 -8.64 11.69
N LEU A 103 5.24 -8.94 12.99
CA LEU A 103 5.98 -8.18 14.00
C LEU A 103 7.12 -8.99 14.64
N GLY A 104 7.39 -10.21 14.19
CA GLY A 104 8.55 -10.99 14.65
C GLY A 104 9.88 -10.41 14.13
N GLU A 105 10.97 -10.72 14.81
CA GLU A 105 12.32 -10.24 14.49
C GLU A 105 12.80 -10.60 13.07
N SER A 106 12.29 -11.71 12.50
CA SER A 106 12.61 -12.17 11.14
C SER A 106 11.55 -11.80 10.09
N SER A 107 10.65 -10.87 10.41
CA SER A 107 9.55 -10.48 9.52
C SER A 107 10.04 -9.71 8.28
N SER A 108 9.77 -10.22 7.08
CA SER A 108 9.98 -9.49 5.82
C SER A 108 8.91 -8.43 5.56
N PHE A 109 7.80 -8.46 6.31
CA PHE A 109 6.61 -7.64 6.07
C PHE A 109 6.95 -6.16 5.90
N TRP A 110 7.81 -5.60 6.76
CA TRP A 110 8.16 -4.18 6.70
C TRP A 110 8.95 -3.82 5.44
N ILE A 111 9.82 -4.72 4.98
CA ILE A 111 10.55 -4.55 3.71
C ILE A 111 9.55 -4.63 2.55
N ASP A 112 8.62 -5.60 2.60
CA ASP A 112 7.59 -5.78 1.58
C ASP A 112 6.66 -4.55 1.49
N VAL A 113 6.30 -3.95 2.63
CA VAL A 113 5.53 -2.68 2.69
C VAL A 113 6.30 -1.54 2.04
N GLU A 114 7.59 -1.36 2.33
CA GLU A 114 8.40 -0.29 1.72
C GLU A 114 8.52 -0.46 0.20
N VAL A 115 8.77 -1.69 -0.26
CA VAL A 115 8.85 -2.00 -1.69
C VAL A 115 7.51 -1.71 -2.38
N LEU A 116 6.42 -2.09 -1.74
CA LEU A 116 5.08 -1.86 -2.25
C LEU A 116 4.72 -0.37 -2.29
N LEU A 117 5.19 0.43 -1.31
CA LEU A 117 5.07 1.88 -1.32
C LEU A 117 5.91 2.55 -2.41
N GLN A 118 7.12 2.04 -2.70
CA GLN A 118 7.92 2.54 -3.83
C GLN A 118 7.21 2.34 -5.18
N ILE A 119 6.45 1.26 -5.31
CA ILE A 119 5.63 0.99 -6.49
C ILE A 119 4.37 1.87 -6.50
N PHE A 120 3.61 1.92 -5.40
CA PHE A 120 2.28 2.52 -5.46
C PHE A 120 2.24 4.04 -5.21
N ARG A 121 3.21 4.64 -4.51
CA ARG A 121 3.24 6.10 -4.30
C ARG A 121 3.27 6.89 -5.63
N PRO A 122 4.13 6.55 -6.60
CA PRO A 122 4.14 7.25 -7.88
C PRO A 122 2.83 7.08 -8.66
N LEU A 123 2.21 5.88 -8.60
CA LEU A 123 0.92 5.63 -9.24
C LEU A 123 -0.21 6.44 -8.60
N LYS A 124 -0.25 6.50 -7.26
CA LYS A 124 -1.19 7.34 -6.50
C LYS A 124 -1.08 8.80 -6.92
N GLN A 125 0.14 9.33 -7.07
CA GLN A 125 0.36 10.70 -7.54
C GLN A 125 -0.20 10.95 -8.95
N ILE A 126 0.03 10.03 -9.90
CA ILE A 126 -0.52 10.16 -11.26
C ILE A 126 -2.05 10.14 -11.23
N ILE A 127 -2.64 9.20 -10.50
CA ILE A 127 -4.11 9.10 -10.38
C ILE A 127 -4.68 10.40 -9.81
N THR A 128 -4.15 10.88 -8.68
CA THR A 128 -4.61 12.13 -8.05
C THR A 128 -4.44 13.33 -8.96
N LYS A 129 -3.30 13.48 -9.66
CA LYS A 129 -3.11 14.56 -10.64
C LYS A 129 -4.12 14.46 -11.78
N SER A 130 -4.43 13.25 -12.23
CA SER A 130 -5.35 13.02 -13.34
C SER A 130 -6.81 13.30 -13.03
N GLU A 131 -7.16 13.48 -11.75
CA GLU A 131 -8.46 13.98 -11.31
C GLU A 131 -8.57 15.50 -11.45
N SER A 132 -7.45 16.22 -11.69
CA SER A 132 -7.45 17.66 -11.93
C SER A 132 -7.91 18.00 -13.34
N THR A 133 -8.74 19.04 -13.46
CA THR A 133 -9.20 19.60 -14.75
C THR A 133 -8.07 20.24 -15.56
N THR A 134 -6.92 20.52 -14.93
CA THR A 134 -5.74 21.11 -15.60
C THR A 134 -4.76 20.05 -16.12
N TYR A 135 -4.93 18.78 -15.74
CA TYR A 135 -3.99 17.72 -16.10
C TYR A 135 -4.30 17.18 -17.50
N ARG A 136 -3.34 17.35 -18.41
CA ARG A 136 -3.51 16.98 -19.81
C ARG A 136 -2.95 15.59 -20.08
N MET A 137 -3.35 15.03 -21.20
CA MET A 137 -2.84 13.72 -21.65
C MET A 137 -1.32 13.72 -21.84
N CYS A 138 -0.71 14.83 -22.27
CA CYS A 138 0.75 14.95 -22.35
C CYS A 138 1.43 14.87 -20.97
N ASP A 139 0.82 15.45 -19.94
CA ASP A 139 1.32 15.41 -18.57
C ASP A 139 1.23 13.98 -18.01
N PHE A 140 0.12 13.29 -18.31
CA PHE A 140 -0.06 11.87 -17.98
C PHE A 140 1.04 11.01 -18.58
N PHE A 141 1.31 11.13 -19.89
CA PHE A 141 2.36 10.33 -20.53
C PHE A 141 3.75 10.65 -19.98
N SER A 142 4.05 11.92 -19.75
CA SER A 142 5.33 12.34 -19.18
C SER A 142 5.54 11.74 -17.78
N ASP A 143 4.55 11.91 -16.89
CA ASP A 143 4.61 11.37 -15.53
C ASP A 143 4.68 9.83 -15.56
N PHE A 144 3.88 9.17 -16.41
CA PHE A 144 3.88 7.71 -16.53
C PHE A 144 5.24 7.16 -16.98
N VAL A 145 5.91 7.81 -17.94
CA VAL A 145 7.26 7.41 -18.39
C VAL A 145 8.30 7.60 -17.28
N VAL A 146 8.25 8.72 -16.55
CA VAL A 146 9.17 8.99 -15.43
C VAL A 146 8.99 7.95 -14.33
N VAL A 147 7.74 7.66 -13.96
CA VAL A 147 7.41 6.66 -12.95
C VAL A 147 7.84 5.26 -13.39
N SER A 148 7.55 4.89 -14.64
CA SER A 148 7.95 3.58 -15.18
C SER A 148 9.47 3.40 -15.14
N LYS A 149 10.25 4.42 -15.51
CA LYS A 149 11.72 4.37 -15.43
C LYS A 149 12.21 4.20 -13.99
N SER A 150 11.66 4.97 -13.05
CA SER A 150 12.00 4.87 -11.62
C SER A 150 11.71 3.47 -11.08
N MET A 151 10.57 2.90 -11.44
CA MET A 151 10.21 1.54 -11.08
C MET A 151 11.16 0.49 -11.69
N ILE A 152 11.55 0.63 -12.96
CA ILE A 152 12.47 -0.31 -13.64
C ILE A 152 13.82 -0.34 -12.92
N MET A 153 14.33 0.83 -12.54
CA MET A 153 15.59 0.94 -11.80
C MET A 153 15.49 0.21 -10.46
N SER A 154 14.37 0.36 -9.75
CA SER A 154 14.08 -0.36 -8.50
C SER A 154 13.71 -1.84 -8.68
N ALA A 155 13.45 -2.30 -9.90
CA ALA A 155 13.11 -3.70 -10.20
C ALA A 155 14.29 -4.64 -10.35
N SER A 156 15.47 -4.08 -10.57
CA SER A 156 16.72 -4.85 -10.61
C SER A 156 17.04 -5.53 -9.27
N SER A 157 16.51 -5.01 -8.16
CA SER A 157 16.89 -5.38 -6.78
C SER A 157 15.88 -6.21 -5.98
N ASN A 158 14.65 -6.44 -6.45
CA ASN A 158 13.62 -7.17 -5.67
C ASN A 158 12.69 -8.03 -6.57
N SER A 159 12.18 -9.17 -6.05
CA SER A 159 11.27 -10.07 -6.78
C SER A 159 9.86 -9.51 -6.97
N LEU A 160 9.36 -8.70 -6.02
CA LEU A 160 8.03 -8.08 -6.09
C LEU A 160 7.94 -7.03 -7.21
N THR A 161 9.00 -6.26 -7.41
CA THR A 161 9.09 -5.28 -8.49
C THR A 161 9.16 -5.95 -9.86
N ARG A 162 9.88 -7.07 -10.01
CA ARG A 162 9.85 -7.89 -11.24
C ARG A 162 8.46 -8.43 -11.57
N PHE A 163 7.72 -8.88 -10.55
CA PHE A 163 6.35 -9.35 -10.73
C PHE A 163 5.42 -8.23 -11.21
N PHE A 164 5.51 -7.05 -10.59
CA PHE A 164 4.77 -5.86 -11.01
C PHE A 164 5.04 -5.48 -12.48
N PHE A 165 6.29 -5.58 -12.95
CA PHE A 165 6.62 -5.30 -14.35
C PHE A 165 5.96 -6.24 -15.34
N LYS A 166 5.91 -7.53 -15.01
CA LYS A 166 5.23 -8.53 -15.83
C LYS A 166 3.74 -8.21 -15.97
N GLU A 167 3.08 -7.87 -14.86
CA GLU A 167 1.66 -7.50 -14.87
C GLU A 167 1.41 -6.20 -15.63
N MET A 168 2.32 -5.21 -15.55
CA MET A 168 2.22 -3.98 -16.35
C MET A 168 2.27 -4.26 -17.86
N THR A 169 3.18 -5.13 -18.32
CA THR A 169 3.28 -5.48 -19.74
C THR A 169 2.02 -6.18 -20.25
N ASP A 170 1.40 -7.02 -19.43
CA ASP A 170 0.18 -7.77 -19.80
C ASP A 170 -1.10 -6.90 -19.80
N VAL A 171 -1.05 -5.69 -19.23
CA VAL A 171 -2.18 -4.74 -19.20
C VAL A 171 -2.11 -3.71 -20.31
N ILE A 172 -0.90 -3.38 -20.77
CA ILE A 172 -0.63 -2.35 -21.78
C ILE A 172 -0.53 -2.95 -23.19
N GLY A 173 -0.12 -4.22 -23.33
CA GLY A 173 -0.17 -4.99 -24.58
C GLY A 173 -1.59 -5.41 -24.97
#